data_AF-A0A1I1PU19-F1
#
_entry.id   AF-A0A1I1PU19-F1
#
_cell.length_a   1.000
_cell.length_b   1.000
_cell.length_c   1.000
_cell.angle_alpha   90.00
_cell.angle_beta   90.00
_cell.angle_gamma   90.00
#
_symmetry.space_group_name_H-M   'P 1'
#
loop_
_entity.id
_entity.type
_entity.pdbx_description
1 polymer ?
#
loop_
_entity_poly.entity_id
_entity_poly.type
_entity_poly.pdbx_seq_one_letter_code
_entity_poly.pdbx_strand_id
1 'polypeptide(L)'
;MRILFTALIFLFLTGCASTNKRNNLAQVVEDYFIIYSERNDFEGLMSFYANNAQFEDMIYGNSLKNKAEIRNFLAWDKGEFKVLSTEQALTVTKQVLGDKTAVTEGFFHAFSYDGKKLGPWLFIIVQEFDSNNKIIKQVDWINYTPRSNFLGGKNINDKLKNKSQ
;
A
#
# COMPACT_ATOMS: atom_id res chain seq x y z
N MET A 1 35.39 -37.38 -24.62
CA MET A 1 34.94 -37.12 -23.23
C MET A 1 35.54 -35.88 -22.58
N ARG A 2 36.84 -35.55 -22.77
CA ARG A 2 37.45 -34.35 -22.17
C ARG A 2 36.89 -33.01 -22.68
N ILE A 3 36.53 -32.93 -23.97
CA ILE A 3 36.06 -31.69 -24.62
C ILE A 3 34.59 -31.37 -24.26
N LEU A 4 33.75 -32.40 -24.03
CA LEU A 4 32.35 -32.21 -23.65
C LEU A 4 32.20 -31.67 -22.21
N PHE A 5 33.12 -32.06 -21.32
CA PHE A 5 33.15 -31.56 -19.95
C PHE A 5 33.60 -30.10 -19.85
N THR A 6 34.45 -29.64 -20.77
CA THR A 6 34.91 -28.24 -20.79
C THR A 6 33.82 -27.28 -21.26
N ALA A 7 32.95 -27.71 -22.18
CA ALA A 7 31.82 -26.92 -22.64
C ALA A 7 30.74 -26.72 -21.56
N LEU A 8 30.54 -27.71 -20.69
CA LEU A 8 29.53 -27.64 -19.62
C LEU A 8 29.90 -26.66 -18.51
N ILE A 9 31.20 -26.46 -18.24
CA ILE A 9 31.70 -25.53 -17.20
C ILE A 9 31.55 -24.06 -17.64
N PHE A 10 31.65 -23.75 -18.94
CA PHE A 10 31.47 -22.38 -19.45
C PHE A 10 30.01 -21.89 -19.41
N LEU A 11 29.03 -22.81 -19.46
CA LEU A 11 27.61 -22.48 -19.36
C LEU A 11 27.18 -22.05 -17.93
N PHE A 12 27.93 -22.41 -16.89
CA PHE A 12 27.64 -22.01 -15.51
C PHE A 12 28.19 -20.63 -15.12
N LEU A 13 29.04 -20.01 -15.95
CA LEU A 13 29.70 -18.74 -15.61
C LEU A 13 28.99 -17.48 -16.16
N THR A 14 27.91 -17.64 -16.94
CA THR A 14 27.14 -16.50 -17.48
C THR A 14 25.88 -16.16 -16.68
N GLY A 15 25.62 -16.88 -15.58
CA GLY A 15 24.34 -16.85 -14.86
C GLY A 15 24.17 -15.83 -13.75
N CYS A 16 25.09 -14.90 -13.50
CA CYS A 16 24.94 -13.93 -12.40
C CYS A 16 25.50 -12.54 -12.75
N ALA A 17 24.88 -11.89 -13.73
CA ALA A 17 24.69 -10.46 -13.66
C ALA A 17 23.22 -10.21 -13.31
N SER A 18 22.81 -10.56 -12.09
CA SER A 18 21.62 -9.92 -11.53
C SER A 18 21.99 -8.45 -11.42
N THR A 19 21.54 -7.65 -12.39
CA THR A 19 21.42 -6.21 -12.19
C THR A 19 20.50 -6.08 -10.99
N ASN A 20 21.09 -5.96 -9.80
CA ASN A 20 20.41 -5.45 -8.62
C ASN A 20 19.96 -4.05 -9.02
N LYS A 21 18.80 -3.96 -9.70
CA LYS A 21 17.99 -2.76 -9.71
C LYS A 21 17.72 -2.54 -8.24
N ARG A 22 18.55 -1.71 -7.60
CA ARG A 22 18.14 -0.99 -6.40
C ARG A 22 16.83 -0.34 -6.82
N ASN A 23 15.71 -0.95 -6.45
CA ASN A 23 14.41 -0.41 -6.79
C ASN A 23 14.42 1.00 -6.23
N ASN A 24 14.26 2.00 -7.10
CA ASN A 24 14.17 3.36 -6.65
C ASN A 24 12.89 3.47 -5.82
N LEU A 25 12.95 4.00 -4.60
CA LEU A 25 11.77 4.16 -3.75
C LEU A 25 10.67 4.92 -4.49
N ALA A 26 11.04 5.94 -5.28
CA ALA A 26 10.09 6.69 -6.10
C ALA A 26 9.25 5.78 -7.01
N GLN A 27 9.89 4.85 -7.72
CA GLN A 27 9.20 3.91 -8.59
C GLN A 27 8.29 2.97 -7.79
N VAL A 28 8.76 2.46 -6.65
CA VAL A 28 7.96 1.56 -5.80
C VAL A 28 6.69 2.24 -5.30
N VAL A 29 6.79 3.51 -4.91
CA VAL A 29 5.63 4.28 -4.42
C VAL A 29 4.69 4.60 -5.59
N GLU A 30 5.21 4.98 -6.76
CA GLU A 30 4.42 5.20 -7.97
C GLU A 30 3.64 3.93 -8.37
N ASP A 31 4.33 2.79 -8.47
CA ASP A 31 3.74 1.50 -8.82
C ASP A 31 2.64 1.09 -7.82
N TYR A 32 2.86 1.34 -6.52
CA TYR A 32 1.86 1.09 -5.48
C TYR A 32 0.56 1.87 -5.76
N PHE A 33 0.66 3.17 -6.06
CA PHE A 33 -0.52 4.00 -6.31
C PHE A 33 -1.16 3.75 -7.66
N ILE A 34 -0.41 3.32 -8.68
CA ILE A 34 -0.97 2.85 -9.95
C ILE A 34 -1.87 1.63 -9.67
N ILE A 35 -1.33 0.59 -9.03
CA ILE A 35 -2.09 -0.62 -8.70
C ILE A 35 -3.30 -0.31 -7.81
N TYR A 36 -3.14 0.58 -6.83
CA TYR A 36 -4.26 0.99 -5.98
C TYR A 36 -5.33 1.75 -6.77
N SER A 37 -4.93 2.64 -7.69
CA SER A 37 -5.87 3.39 -8.53
C SER A 37 -6.66 2.50 -9.47
N GLU A 38 -6.05 1.48 -10.07
CA GLU A 38 -6.71 0.55 -10.98
C GLU A 38 -7.58 -0.47 -10.24
N ARG A 39 -7.17 -0.84 -9.02
CA ARG A 39 -7.90 -1.74 -8.13
C ARG A 39 -8.25 -3.11 -8.76
N ASN A 40 -7.39 -3.59 -9.65
CA ASN A 40 -7.54 -4.84 -10.42
C ASN A 40 -6.56 -5.96 -9.98
N ASP A 41 -5.46 -5.62 -9.30
CA ASP A 41 -4.42 -6.57 -8.86
C ASP A 41 -4.18 -6.49 -7.35
N PHE A 42 -5.02 -7.19 -6.58
CA PHE A 42 -4.92 -7.20 -5.12
C PHE A 42 -3.65 -7.92 -4.63
N GLU A 43 -3.17 -8.96 -5.34
CA GLU A 43 -1.91 -9.61 -4.98
C GLU A 43 -0.72 -8.69 -5.23
N GLY A 44 -0.73 -7.95 -6.34
CA GLY A 44 0.23 -6.89 -6.64
C GLY A 44 0.26 -5.86 -5.53
N LEU A 45 -0.90 -5.34 -5.10
CA LEU A 45 -0.99 -4.42 -3.96
C LEU A 45 -0.38 -5.03 -2.70
N MET A 46 -0.76 -6.26 -2.37
CA MET A 46 -0.26 -6.92 -1.18
C MET A 46 1.23 -7.24 -1.28
N SER A 47 1.81 -7.34 -2.47
CA SER A 47 3.23 -7.58 -2.67
C SER A 47 4.11 -6.47 -2.10
N PHE A 48 3.61 -5.23 -2.01
CA PHE A 48 4.36 -4.09 -1.46
C PHE A 48 4.59 -4.17 0.05
N TYR A 49 3.74 -4.88 0.80
CA TYR A 49 3.85 -4.96 2.26
C TYR A 49 4.83 -6.05 2.72
N ALA A 50 5.65 -5.70 3.72
CA ALA A 50 6.42 -6.65 4.50
C ALA A 50 5.50 -7.53 5.38
N ASN A 51 5.93 -8.73 5.78
CA ASN A 51 5.10 -9.64 6.58
C ASN A 51 4.71 -9.04 7.95
N ASN A 52 5.61 -8.28 8.56
CA ASN A 52 5.42 -7.58 9.84
C ASN A 52 4.92 -6.14 9.68
N ALA A 53 4.38 -5.77 8.51
CA ALA A 53 3.91 -4.42 8.26
C ALA A 53 2.79 -4.02 9.23
N GLN A 54 2.82 -2.76 9.66
CA GLN A 54 1.79 -2.16 10.50
C GLN A 54 0.92 -1.21 9.68
N PHE A 55 -0.34 -1.08 10.06
CA PHE A 55 -1.28 -0.18 9.39
C PHE A 55 -2.15 0.53 10.41
N GLU A 56 -2.31 1.84 10.26
CA GLU A 56 -3.21 2.65 11.06
C GLU A 56 -4.18 3.43 10.18
N ASP A 57 -5.48 3.25 10.40
CA ASP A 57 -6.51 4.16 9.89
C ASP A 57 -6.85 5.13 11.01
N MET A 58 -6.46 6.39 10.83
CA MET A 58 -6.53 7.36 11.92
C MET A 58 -7.95 7.79 12.26
N ILE A 59 -8.87 7.73 11.30
CA ILE A 59 -10.25 8.21 11.51
C ILE A 59 -11.17 7.09 11.98
N TYR A 60 -11.03 5.87 11.45
CA TYR A 60 -11.76 4.70 11.99
C TYR A 60 -11.12 4.13 13.25
N GLY A 61 -9.87 4.48 13.53
CA GLY A 61 -9.14 3.99 14.69
C GLY A 61 -8.72 2.53 14.58
N ASN A 62 -8.48 2.04 13.36
CA ASN A 62 -7.93 0.71 13.15
C ASN A 62 -6.42 0.73 13.40
N SER A 63 -5.90 -0.31 14.04
CA SER A 63 -4.47 -0.56 14.20
C SER A 63 -4.23 -2.04 13.97
N LEU A 64 -3.49 -2.33 12.90
CA LEU A 64 -3.21 -3.67 12.38
C LEU A 64 -1.71 -3.92 12.50
N LYS A 65 -1.32 -5.14 12.88
CA LYS A 65 0.04 -5.45 13.32
C LYS A 65 0.85 -6.30 12.34
N ASN A 66 0.22 -6.80 11.29
CA ASN A 66 0.87 -7.66 10.30
C ASN A 66 0.14 -7.64 8.96
N LYS A 67 0.80 -8.18 7.93
CA LYS A 67 0.29 -8.25 6.56
C LYS A 67 -1.03 -9.01 6.43
N ALA A 68 -1.26 -10.04 7.24
CA ALA A 68 -2.49 -10.81 7.17
C ALA A 68 -3.70 -9.99 7.64
N GLU A 69 -3.54 -9.22 8.72
CA GLU A 69 -4.56 -8.27 9.19
C GLU A 69 -4.82 -7.17 8.17
N ILE A 70 -3.77 -6.60 7.58
CA ILE A 70 -3.87 -5.58 6.50
C ILE A 70 -4.66 -6.13 5.31
N ARG A 71 -4.31 -7.33 4.87
CA ARG A 71 -5.01 -8.00 3.77
C ARG A 71 -6.50 -8.18 4.06
N ASN A 72 -6.84 -8.61 5.27
CA ASN A 72 -8.23 -8.82 5.68
C ASN A 72 -9.03 -7.52 5.76
N PHE A 73 -8.36 -6.42 6.14
CA PHE A 73 -8.93 -5.08 6.22
C PHE A 73 -9.18 -4.48 4.83
N LEU A 74 -8.18 -4.54 3.94
CA LEU A 74 -8.28 -3.98 2.59
C LEU A 74 -9.15 -4.82 1.66
N ALA A 75 -9.11 -6.15 1.80
CA ALA A 75 -9.88 -7.19 1.10
C ALA A 75 -10.81 -6.68 -0.02
N TRP A 76 -10.23 -6.40 -1.19
CA TRP A 76 -10.92 -5.76 -2.31
C TRP A 76 -12.05 -6.58 -2.93
N ASP A 77 -12.10 -7.87 -2.63
CA ASP A 77 -13.12 -8.83 -3.04
C ASP A 77 -14.34 -8.85 -2.11
N LYS A 78 -14.27 -8.18 -0.95
CA LYS A 78 -15.42 -8.05 -0.05
C LYS A 78 -16.33 -6.93 -0.54
N GLY A 79 -17.58 -7.29 -0.82
CA GLY A 79 -18.63 -6.35 -1.25
C GLY A 79 -18.51 -5.93 -2.71
N GLU A 80 -19.50 -5.19 -3.18
CA GLU A 80 -19.58 -4.72 -4.56
C GLU A 80 -19.04 -3.30 -4.69
N PHE A 81 -17.78 -3.17 -5.13
CA PHE A 81 -17.14 -1.88 -5.40
C PHE A 81 -17.30 -1.47 -6.87
N LYS A 82 -17.69 -0.22 -7.12
CA LYS A 82 -17.77 0.36 -8.47
C LYS A 82 -17.42 1.85 -8.47
N VAL A 83 -16.49 2.27 -9.31
CA VAL A 83 -16.23 3.71 -9.53
C VAL A 83 -17.37 4.33 -10.34
N LEU A 84 -17.79 5.55 -9.99
CA LEU A 84 -19.00 6.17 -10.56
C LEU A 84 -18.74 7.16 -11.71
N SER A 85 -17.56 7.77 -11.77
CA SER A 85 -17.26 8.87 -12.71
C SER A 85 -15.99 8.69 -13.53
N THR A 86 -15.17 7.70 -13.21
CA THR A 86 -13.83 7.46 -13.76
C THR A 86 -13.55 5.97 -13.82
N GLU A 87 -12.48 5.57 -14.50
CA GLU A 87 -11.97 4.19 -14.44
C GLU A 87 -11.08 3.95 -13.21
N GLN A 88 -10.48 5.03 -12.68
CA GLN A 88 -9.57 4.98 -11.53
C GLN A 88 -10.30 5.25 -10.21
N ALA A 89 -9.93 4.52 -9.16
CA ALA A 89 -10.46 4.65 -7.81
C ALA A 89 -9.90 5.87 -7.04
N LEU A 90 -8.68 6.31 -7.36
CA LEU A 90 -8.04 7.46 -6.73
C LEU A 90 -7.14 8.24 -7.69
N THR A 91 -6.84 9.48 -7.33
CA THR A 91 -5.82 10.33 -7.97
C THR A 91 -4.82 10.81 -6.91
N VAL A 92 -3.53 10.68 -7.21
CA VAL A 92 -2.44 11.31 -6.44
C VAL A 92 -2.23 12.74 -6.94
N THR A 93 -2.21 13.71 -6.03
CA THR A 93 -1.99 15.13 -6.37
C THR A 93 -0.61 15.62 -5.97
N LYS A 94 0.00 15.00 -4.97
CA LYS A 94 1.33 15.36 -4.50
C LYS A 94 2.00 14.19 -3.79
N GLN A 95 3.31 14.08 -3.97
CA GLN A 95 4.11 13.07 -3.29
C GLN A 95 5.43 13.69 -2.83
N VAL A 96 5.81 13.42 -1.59
CA VAL A 96 7.08 13.83 -1.00
C VAL A 96 7.82 12.58 -0.53
N LEU A 97 9.06 12.41 -0.98
CA LEU A 97 9.88 11.24 -0.69
C LEU A 97 11.06 11.63 0.22
N GLY A 98 11.32 10.80 1.23
CA GLY A 98 12.58 10.77 1.97
C GLY A 98 13.37 9.50 1.64
N ASP A 99 14.39 9.19 2.44
CA ASP A 99 15.25 8.02 2.20
C ASP A 99 14.48 6.69 2.28
N LYS A 100 13.57 6.58 3.25
CA LYS A 100 12.76 5.40 3.55
C LYS A 100 11.32 5.73 3.91
N THR A 101 10.84 6.88 3.47
CA THR A 101 9.51 7.38 3.76
C THR A 101 8.88 8.01 2.54
N ALA A 102 7.55 7.90 2.43
CA ALA A 102 6.76 8.60 1.44
C ALA A 102 5.53 9.21 2.10
N VAL A 103 5.22 10.45 1.75
CA VAL A 103 3.96 11.14 2.10
C VAL A 103 3.24 11.43 0.80
N THR A 104 2.06 10.83 0.63
CA THR A 104 1.26 10.98 -0.58
C THR A 104 -0.08 11.62 -0.25
N GLU A 105 -0.37 12.72 -0.93
CA GLU A 105 -1.63 13.43 -0.86
C GLU A 105 -2.44 13.14 -2.13
N GLY A 106 -3.76 13.01 -1.99
CA GLY A 106 -4.64 12.78 -3.12
C GLY A 106 -6.10 12.69 -2.70
N PHE A 107 -6.90 12.09 -3.56
CA PHE A 107 -8.30 11.81 -3.26
C PHE A 107 -8.80 10.52 -3.90
N PHE A 108 -9.70 9.83 -3.20
CA PHE A 108 -10.54 8.80 -3.78
C PHE A 108 -11.64 9.47 -4.60
N HIS A 109 -11.90 8.96 -5.81
CA HIS A 109 -13.04 9.38 -6.62
C HIS A 109 -14.36 8.92 -5.98
N ALA A 110 -15.49 9.42 -6.47
CA ALA A 110 -16.79 8.91 -6.02
C ALA A 110 -16.98 7.45 -6.48
N PHE A 111 -17.42 6.60 -5.57
CA PHE A 111 -17.64 5.18 -5.82
C PHE A 111 -18.95 4.70 -5.16
N SER A 112 -19.40 3.52 -5.55
CA SER A 112 -20.44 2.77 -4.88
C SER A 112 -19.80 1.58 -4.17
N TYR A 113 -20.25 1.31 -2.95
CA TYR A 113 -19.92 0.09 -2.21
C TYR A 113 -21.22 -0.51 -1.66
N ASP A 114 -21.55 -1.74 -2.05
CA ASP A 114 -22.81 -2.42 -1.70
C ASP A 114 -24.04 -1.53 -1.95
N GLY A 115 -24.06 -0.90 -3.13
CA GLY A 115 -25.13 0.01 -3.57
C GLY A 115 -25.13 1.40 -2.92
N LYS A 116 -24.25 1.68 -1.95
CA LYS A 116 -24.15 3.00 -1.30
C LYS A 116 -23.12 3.87 -2.00
N LYS A 117 -23.53 5.06 -2.43
CA LYS A 117 -22.63 6.10 -2.94
C LYS A 117 -21.76 6.66 -1.81
N LEU A 118 -20.46 6.67 -2.04
CA LEU A 118 -19.41 7.13 -1.15
C LEU A 118 -18.42 8.00 -1.93
N GLY A 119 -17.54 8.70 -1.21
CA GLY A 119 -16.59 9.62 -1.82
C GLY A 119 -17.23 10.88 -2.43
N PRO A 120 -16.42 11.75 -3.05
CA PRO A 120 -14.96 11.70 -3.06
C PRO A 120 -14.37 11.99 -1.67
N TRP A 121 -13.19 11.44 -1.36
CA TRP A 121 -12.54 11.64 -0.06
C TRP A 121 -11.08 12.05 -0.24
N LEU A 122 -10.69 13.15 0.39
CA LEU A 122 -9.28 13.56 0.47
C LEU A 122 -8.52 12.56 1.35
N PHE A 123 -7.28 12.25 0.98
CA PHE A 123 -6.40 11.43 1.78
C PHE A 123 -5.00 12.03 1.92
N ILE A 124 -4.36 11.69 3.03
CA ILE A 124 -2.91 11.67 3.19
C ILE A 124 -2.54 10.26 3.63
N ILE A 125 -1.63 9.62 2.88
CA ILE A 125 -1.10 8.30 3.19
C ILE A 125 0.39 8.45 3.44
N VAL A 126 0.84 8.03 4.63
CA VAL A 126 2.25 8.05 5.02
C VAL A 126 2.76 6.62 5.08
N GLN A 127 3.83 6.33 4.35
CA GLN A 127 4.43 5.00 4.27
C GLN A 127 5.90 5.04 4.72
N GLU A 128 6.29 4.05 5.52
CA GLU A 128 7.68 3.79 5.91
C GLU A 128 8.13 2.45 5.31
N PHE A 129 9.37 2.38 4.86
CA PHE A 129 9.89 1.27 4.05
C PHE A 129 11.14 0.62 4.66
N ASP A 130 11.29 -0.69 4.47
CA ASP A 130 12.52 -1.41 4.84
C ASP A 130 13.65 -1.24 3.81
N SER A 131 14.78 -1.92 4.04
CA SER A 131 15.93 -1.93 3.11
C SER A 131 15.60 -2.51 1.73
N ASN A 132 14.56 -3.35 1.62
CA ASN A 132 14.06 -3.95 0.39
C ASN A 132 12.92 -3.13 -0.26
N ASN A 133 12.62 -1.94 0.27
CA ASN A 133 11.51 -1.08 -0.10
C ASN A 133 10.14 -1.76 0.03
N LYS A 134 9.98 -2.66 1.00
CA LYS A 134 8.66 -3.12 1.42
C LYS A 134 8.10 -2.17 2.46
N ILE A 135 6.81 -1.89 2.37
CA ILE A 135 6.09 -1.09 3.36
C ILE A 135 6.11 -1.85 4.68
N ILE A 136 6.71 -1.25 5.70
CA ILE A 136 6.72 -1.76 7.09
C ILE A 136 5.72 -1.02 7.97
N LYS A 137 5.27 0.17 7.54
CA LYS A 137 4.22 0.92 8.22
C LYS A 137 3.47 1.80 7.23
N GLN A 138 2.15 1.84 7.36
CA GLN A 138 1.28 2.76 6.66
C GLN A 138 0.34 3.45 7.63
N VAL A 139 0.14 4.76 7.48
CA VAL A 139 -0.81 5.55 8.25
C VAL A 139 -1.68 6.34 7.30
N ASP A 140 -2.98 6.08 7.36
CA ASP A 140 -3.98 6.70 6.49
C ASP A 140 -4.77 7.76 7.25
N TRP A 141 -4.82 8.96 6.68
CA TRP A 141 -5.66 10.07 7.12
C TRP A 141 -6.65 10.37 6.00
N ILE A 142 -7.88 9.86 6.12
CA ILE A 142 -8.89 9.98 5.07
C ILE A 142 -10.07 10.81 5.60
N ASN A 143 -10.42 11.88 4.89
CA ASN A 143 -11.56 12.72 5.24
C ASN A 143 -12.87 12.08 4.73
N TYR A 144 -13.36 11.09 5.46
CA TYR A 144 -14.58 10.36 5.11
C TYR A 144 -15.84 11.24 5.19
N THR A 145 -16.64 11.21 4.12
CA THR A 145 -17.91 11.94 4.00
C THR A 145 -19.04 11.05 3.44
N PRO A 146 -20.29 11.21 3.92
CA PRO A 146 -20.71 12.17 4.96
C PRO A 146 -20.26 11.74 6.36
N ARG A 147 -19.75 12.68 7.16
CA ARG A 147 -19.14 12.40 8.49
C ARG A 147 -20.04 11.60 9.43
N SER A 148 -21.36 11.75 9.30
CA SER A 148 -22.36 11.01 10.08
C SER A 148 -22.18 9.50 10.02
N ASN A 149 -21.64 8.98 8.91
CA ASN A 149 -21.43 7.54 8.72
C ASN A 149 -20.17 7.02 9.44
N PHE A 150 -19.38 7.91 10.05
CA PHE A 150 -18.02 7.62 10.51
C PHE A 150 -17.76 8.06 11.96
N LEU A 151 -18.81 8.26 12.77
CA LEU A 151 -18.73 8.76 14.16
C LEU A 151 -18.41 7.70 15.23
N GLY A 152 -17.99 6.48 14.86
CA GLY A 152 -17.84 5.33 15.77
C GLY A 152 -16.44 4.75 15.90
N GLY A 153 -15.42 5.43 15.37
CA GLY A 153 -14.04 4.93 15.40
C GLY A 153 -13.46 4.82 16.81
N LYS A 154 -12.48 3.92 17.01
CA LYS A 154 -11.78 3.81 18.29
C LYS A 154 -10.96 5.08 18.57
N ASN A 155 -10.91 5.52 19.83
CA ASN A 155 -10.02 6.60 20.24
C ASN A 155 -8.56 6.13 20.30
N ILE A 156 -7.85 6.22 19.18
CA ILE A 156 -6.45 5.81 19.09
C ILE A 156 -5.48 6.71 19.88
N ASN A 157 -5.91 7.88 20.35
CA ASN A 157 -5.07 8.72 21.22
C ASN A 157 -4.79 8.07 22.58
N ASP A 158 -5.60 7.09 23.00
CA ASP A 158 -5.36 6.36 24.25
C ASP A 158 -4.01 5.62 24.23
N LYS A 159 -3.44 5.33 23.04
CA LYS A 159 -2.09 4.76 22.92
C LYS A 159 -0.99 5.66 23.46
N LEU A 160 -1.21 6.98 23.51
CA LEU A 160 -0.24 7.95 24.03
C LEU A 160 -0.10 7.87 25.55
N LYS A 161 -1.17 7.49 26.26
CA LYS A 161 -1.17 7.33 27.72
C LYS A 161 -0.20 6.23 28.16
N ASN A 162 -0.08 5.17 27.37
CA ASN A 162 0.80 4.03 27.66
C ASN A 162 2.27 4.25 27.25
N LYS A 163 2.58 5.32 26.51
CA LYS A 163 3.97 5.67 26.13
C LYS A 163 4.67 6.59 27.14
N SER A 164 3.92 7.09 28.12
CA SER A 164 4.41 8.05 29.13
C SER A 164 4.70 7.39 30.49
N GLN A 165 4.70 6.06 30.53
CA GLN A 165 5.09 5.20 31.65
C GLN A 165 6.31 4.38 31.25
#